data_AF-A0A7W8AKQ7-F1
#
_entry.id   AF-A0A7W8AKQ7-F1
#
_cell.length_a   1.000
_cell.length_b   1.000
_cell.length_c   1.000
_cell.angle_alpha   90.00
_cell.angle_beta   90.00
_cell.angle_gamma   90.00
#
_symmetry.space_group_name_H-M   'P 1'
#
loop_
_entity.id
_entity.type
_entity.pdbx_description
1 polymer ?
#
loop_
_entity_poly.entity_id
_entity_poly.type
_entity_poly.pdbx_seq_one_letter_code
_entity_poly.pdbx_strand_id
1 'polypeptide(L)' 'MAKGFSQERLALESNVDRSYVGRVERGTENVTISTLEALADALQVTVSELFEVPDKDALPPQPMKAGRKYK' A
#
# COMPACT_ATOMS: atom_id res chain seq x y z
N MET A 1 1.90 12.03 4.54
CA MET A 1 3.20 11.95 3.83
C MET A 1 4.33 11.95 4.87
N ALA A 2 4.63 10.80 5.48
CA ALA A 2 5.39 10.76 6.74
C ALA A 2 6.92 10.65 6.60
N LYS A 3 7.49 10.50 5.40
CA LYS A 3 8.94 10.39 5.18
C LYS A 3 9.53 11.33 4.10
N GLY A 4 8.80 12.36 3.68
CA GLY A 4 9.28 13.30 2.64
C GLY A 4 9.37 12.71 1.23
N PHE A 5 8.81 11.53 0.99
CA PHE A 5 8.68 10.95 -0.34
C PHE A 5 7.55 11.61 -1.12
N SER A 6 7.80 12.01 -2.36
CA SER A 6 6.74 12.23 -3.33
C SER A 6 6.20 10.87 -3.80
N GLN A 7 4.93 10.82 -4.23
CA GLN A 7 4.35 9.62 -4.84
C GLN A 7 5.20 9.12 -6.03
N GLU A 8 5.78 10.06 -6.76
CA GLU A 8 6.63 9.80 -7.92
C GLU A 8 7.95 9.13 -7.54
N ARG A 9 8.58 9.61 -6.45
CA ARG A 9 9.77 8.98 -5.89
C ARG A 9 9.46 7.60 -5.32
N LEU A 10 8.35 7.45 -4.59
CA LEU A 10 7.96 6.16 -4.02
C LEU A 10 7.66 5.12 -5.11
N ALA A 11 6.94 5.53 -6.15
CA ALA A 11 6.66 4.72 -7.33
C ALA A 11 7.94 4.23 -8.00
N LEU A 12 8.90 5.15 -8.19
CA LEU A 12 10.19 4.83 -8.79
C LEU A 12 10.98 3.84 -7.93
N GLU A 13 11.14 4.10 -6.63
CA GLU A 13 11.95 3.24 -5.74
C GLU A 13 11.30 1.87 -5.48
N SER A 14 9.97 1.78 -5.46
CA SER A 14 9.25 0.51 -5.30
C SER A 14 9.02 -0.23 -6.62
N ASN A 15 9.39 0.35 -7.78
CA ASN A 15 9.07 -0.17 -9.11
C ASN A 15 7.55 -0.43 -9.29
N VAL A 16 6.72 0.47 -8.78
CA VAL A 16 5.26 0.44 -8.86
C VAL A 16 4.76 1.61 -9.70
N ASP A 17 3.66 1.43 -10.43
CA ASP A 17 3.05 2.53 -11.19
C ASP A 17 2.64 3.69 -10.25
N ARG A 18 3.01 4.93 -10.62
CA ARG A 18 2.69 6.13 -9.83
C ARG A 18 1.19 6.29 -9.57
N SER A 19 0.36 5.99 -10.57
CA SER A 19 -1.09 6.08 -10.43
C SER A 19 -1.62 4.99 -9.50
N TYR A 20 -1.00 3.81 -9.49
CA TYR A 20 -1.26 2.74 -8.53
C TYR A 20 -0.89 3.16 -7.10
N VAL A 21 0.30 3.71 -6.87
CA VAL A 21 0.70 4.27 -5.56
C VAL A 21 -0.34 5.26 -5.04
N GLY A 22 -0.80 6.18 -5.89
CA GLY A 22 -1.86 7.12 -5.51
C GLY A 22 -3.19 6.43 -5.17
N ARG A 23 -3.56 5.33 -5.84
CA ARG A 23 -4.77 4.55 -5.51
C ARG A 23 -4.64 3.82 -4.19
N VAL A 24 -3.45 3.32 -3.87
CA VAL A 24 -3.13 2.65 -2.60
C VAL A 24 -3.24 3.65 -1.44
N GLU A 25 -2.62 4.83 -1.56
CA GLU A 25 -2.69 5.86 -0.51
C GLU A 25 -4.12 6.35 -0.23
N ARG A 26 -5.01 6.31 -1.23
CA ARG A 26 -6.44 6.64 -1.07
C ARG A 26 -7.29 5.47 -0.57
N GLY A 27 -6.72 4.28 -0.35
CA GLY A 27 -7.47 3.08 0.04
C GLY A 27 -8.46 2.60 -1.02
N THR A 28 -8.17 2.85 -2.30
CA THR A 28 -9.08 2.52 -3.43
C THR A 28 -8.70 1.24 -4.17
N GLU A 29 -7.56 0.63 -3.84
CA GLU A 29 -7.11 -0.63 -4.43
C GLU A 29 -6.63 -1.62 -3.37
N ASN A 30 -6.89 -2.92 -3.61
CA ASN A 30 -6.37 -3.99 -2.76
C ASN A 30 -4.96 -4.38 -3.23
N VAL A 31 -3.98 -4.29 -2.32
CA VAL A 31 -2.55 -4.47 -2.61
C VAL A 31 -2.15 -5.93 -2.45
N THR A 32 -1.31 -6.44 -3.34
CA THR A 32 -0.71 -7.77 -3.17
C THR A 32 0.40 -7.73 -2.12
N ILE A 33 0.70 -8.86 -1.49
CA ILE A 33 1.81 -8.92 -0.53
C ILE A 33 3.14 -8.50 -1.18
N SER A 34 3.40 -8.89 -2.43
CA SER A 34 4.62 -8.51 -3.15
C SER A 34 4.74 -7.00 -3.40
N THR A 35 3.62 -6.32 -3.67
CA THR A 35 3.63 -4.86 -3.80
C THR A 35 3.80 -4.19 -2.44
N LEU A 36 3.23 -4.76 -1.38
CA LEU A 36 3.41 -4.27 -0.01
C LEU A 36 4.88 -4.39 0.44
N GLU A 37 5.55 -5.50 0.12
CA GLU A 37 6.99 -5.71 0.34
C GLU A 37 7.82 -4.67 -0.40
N ALA A 38 7.57 -4.45 -1.70
CA ALA A 38 8.30 -3.46 -2.48
C ALA A 38 8.13 -2.03 -1.95
N LEU A 39 6.93 -1.69 -1.45
CA LEU A 39 6.68 -0.40 -0.79
C LEU A 39 7.41 -0.29 0.55
N ALA A 40 7.42 -1.35 1.36
CA ALA A 40 8.12 -1.38 2.64
C ALA A 40 9.63 -1.20 2.46
N ASP A 41 10.23 -1.89 1.47
CA ASP A 41 11.64 -1.78 1.11
C ASP A 41 12.00 -0.35 0.68
N ALA A 42 11.20 0.25 -0.21
CA ALA A 42 11.40 1.62 -0.67
C ALA A 42 11.25 2.64 0.48
N LEU A 43 10.36 2.39 1.43
CA LEU A 43 10.17 3.23 2.61
C LEU A 43 11.17 2.95 3.73
N GLN A 44 12.01 1.91 3.60
CA GLN A 44 12.91 1.42 4.63
C GLN A 44 12.19 1.17 5.97
N VAL A 45 11.11 0.39 5.91
CA VAL A 45 10.33 -0.07 7.07
C VAL A 45 10.08 -1.57 6.97
N THR A 46 9.69 -2.17 8.07
CA THR A 46 9.16 -3.52 8.04
C THR A 46 7.74 -3.53 7.46
N VAL A 47 7.35 -4.61 6.78
CA VAL A 47 5.99 -4.77 6.26
C VAL A 47 4.93 -4.63 7.37
N SER A 48 5.23 -5.07 8.59
CA SER A 48 4.35 -4.93 9.76
C SER A 48 4.03 -3.47 10.12
N GLU A 49 4.92 -2.51 9.83
CA GLU A 49 4.67 -1.09 10.08
C GLU A 49 3.65 -0.48 9.10
N LEU A 50 3.28 -1.20 8.03
CA LEU A 50 2.24 -0.79 7.08
C LEU A 50 0.84 -1.26 7.51
N PHE A 51 0.71 -1.96 8.63
CA PHE A 51 -0.56 -2.41 9.19
C PHE A 51 -0.89 -1.66 10.47
N GLU A 52 -2.18 -1.40 10.67
CA GLU A 52 -2.73 -1.00 11.96
C GLU A 52 -3.62 -2.11 12.52
N VAL A 53 -3.66 -2.21 13.85
CA VAL A 53 -4.64 -3.05 14.53
C VAL A 53 -5.93 -2.24 14.63
N PRO A 54 -7.05 -2.70 14.04
CA PRO A 54 -8.33 -2.02 14.18
C PRO A 54 -8.76 -1.96 15.66
N ASP A 55 -9.48 -0.89 16.03
CA ASP A 55 -10.13 -0.83 17.34
C ASP A 55 -11.08 -2.02 17.54
N LYS A 56 -11.25 -2.44 18.80
CA LYS A 56 -12.09 -3.60 19.15
C LYS A 56 -13.52 -3.50 18.65
N ASP A 57 -14.04 -2.26 18.58
CA ASP A 57 -15.42 -1.96 18.18
C ASP A 57 -15.50 -1.42 16.74
N ALA A 58 -14.38 -1.41 16.00
CA ALA A 58 -14.38 -0.97 14.62
C ALA A 58 -15.23 -1.92 13.77
N LEU A 59 -16.08 -1.35 12.91
CA LEU A 59 -16.77 -2.13 11.90
C LEU A 59 -15.74 -2.78 10.98
N PRO A 60 -15.94 -4.05 10.56
CA PRO A 60 -15.03 -4.70 9.64
C PRO A 60 -14.92 -3.87 8.36
N PRO A 61 -13.71 -3.74 7.78
CA PRO A 61 -13.51 -2.96 6.57
C PRO A 61 -14.39 -3.53 5.45
N GLN A 62 -14.97 -2.64 4.63
CA GLN A 62 -15.72 -3.09 3.48
C GLN A 62 -14.79 -3.87 2.54
N PRO A 63 -15.17 -5.10 2.12
CA PRO A 63 -14.31 -5.90 1.26
C PRO A 63 -14.09 -5.17 -0.06
N MET A 64 -12.82 -4.96 -0.39
CA MET A 64 -12.43 -4.39 -1.68
C MET A 64 -12.58 -5.45 -2.76
N LYS A 65 -12.85 -5.01 -3.99
CA LYS A 65 -12.80 -5.91 -5.15
C LYS A 65 -11.42 -6.56 -5.21
N ALA A 66 -11.36 -7.86 -5.46
CA ALA A 66 -10.10 -8.56 -5.63
C ALA A 66 -9.27 -7.85 -6.71
N GLY A 67 -7.98 -7.65 -6.42
CA GLY A 67 -7.04 -7.08 -7.38
C GLY A 67 -6.99 -7.89 -8.68
N ARG A 68 -6.43 -7.31 -9.74
CA ARG A 68 -6.26 -7.99 -11.03
C ARG A 68 -5.52 -9.32 -10.81
N LYS A 69 -6.15 -10.44 -11.15
CA LYS A 69 -5.49 -11.77 -11.12
C LYS A 69 -4.26 -11.72 -12.03
N TYR A 70 -3.11 -12.14 -11.49
CA TYR A 70 -1.92 -12.35 -12.30
C TYR A 70 -2.24 -13.42 -13.36
N LYS A 71 -1.84 -13.19 -14.62
CA LYS A 71 -1.99 -14.16 -15.70
C LYS A 71 -0.75 -15.04 -15.78
#